data_AF-A0A0G1ZXB9-F1
#
_entry.id   AF-A0A0G1ZXB9-F1
#
_cell.length_a   1.000
_cell.length_b   1.000
_cell.length_c   1.000
_cell.angle_alpha   90.00
_cell.angle_beta   90.00
_cell.angle_gamma   90.00
#
_symmetry.space_group_name_H-M   'P 1'
#
loop_
_entity.id
_entity.type
_entity.pdbx_description
1 polymer ?
#
loop_
_entity_poly.entity_id
_entity_poly.type
_entity_poly.pdbx_seq_one_letter_code
_entity_poly.pdbx_strand_id
1 'polypeptide(L)'
;MGLIFLVAVALGSVVLAVFFGKELLKKFQILRRFTHAAKDHVVTFNWVGASQARGRKPGMHNIVLRSGTGQPFSVLVGFELVLRSFRGLDPYGFAQSDERGVVVLATYLGRGACTFVFLANRGAGDIIASSTPDDQLLPPGARYDPHKFQTF
;
A
#
# COMPACT_ATOMS: atom_id res chain seq x y z
N MET A 1 36.98 19.37 -25.80
CA MET A 1 36.64 18.97 -24.40
C MET A 1 35.18 18.57 -24.20
N GLY A 2 34.20 19.04 -24.98
CA GLY A 2 32.77 18.75 -24.73
C GLY A 2 32.35 17.28 -24.85
N LEU A 3 32.81 16.55 -25.87
CA LEU A 3 32.35 15.17 -26.12
C LEU A 3 32.80 14.18 -25.03
N ILE A 4 34.07 14.24 -24.62
CA ILE A 4 34.63 13.34 -23.58
C ILE A 4 33.89 13.55 -22.25
N PHE A 5 33.61 14.81 -21.89
CA PHE A 5 32.83 15.13 -20.70
C PHE A 5 31.41 14.56 -20.77
N LEU A 6 30.71 14.72 -21.90
CA LEU A 6 29.36 14.17 -22.09
C LEU A 6 29.34 12.64 -21.97
N VAL A 7 30.33 11.95 -22.56
CA VAL A 7 30.46 10.49 -22.46
C VAL A 7 30.69 10.05 -21.02
N ALA A 8 31.56 10.76 -20.28
CA ALA A 8 31.80 10.46 -18.86
C ALA A 8 30.53 10.66 -18.00
N VAL A 9 29.78 11.74 -18.22
CA VAL A 9 28.50 11.99 -17.52
C VAL A 9 27.47 10.91 -17.86
N ALA A 10 27.35 10.52 -19.14
CA ALA A 10 26.44 9.47 -19.56
C ALA A 10 26.77 8.13 -18.91
N LEU A 11 28.05 7.73 -18.90
CA LEU A 11 28.50 6.50 -18.25
C LEU A 11 28.25 6.53 -16.74
N GLY A 12 28.58 7.64 -16.06
CA GLY A 12 28.28 7.82 -14.64
C GLY A 12 26.79 7.68 -14.33
N SER A 13 25.94 8.27 -15.16
CA SER A 13 24.47 8.18 -15.02
C SER A 13 23.96 6.74 -15.18
N VAL A 14 24.51 5.98 -16.12
CA VAL A 14 24.16 4.56 -16.32
C VAL A 14 24.56 3.73 -15.10
N VAL A 15 25.76 3.92 -14.56
CA VAL A 15 26.23 3.19 -13.37
C VAL A 15 25.33 3.47 -12.17
N LEU A 16 24.99 4.74 -11.94
CA LEU A 16 24.05 5.13 -10.88
C LEU A 16 22.67 4.52 -11.09
N ALA A 17 22.13 4.58 -12.30
CA ALA A 17 20.82 3.98 -12.62
C ALA A 17 20.80 2.47 -12.36
N VAL A 18 21.87 1.74 -12.73
CA VAL A 18 22.00 0.31 -12.45
C VAL A 18 22.09 0.04 -10.95
N PHE A 19 22.87 0.84 -10.21
CA PHE A 19 22.96 0.72 -8.75
C PHE A 19 21.60 0.93 -8.08
N PHE A 20 20.91 2.03 -8.39
CA PHE A 20 19.58 2.33 -7.85
C PHE A 20 18.56 1.25 -8.22
N GLY A 21 18.60 0.75 -9.46
CA GLY A 21 17.75 -0.36 -9.89
C GLY A 21 17.99 -1.62 -9.06
N LYS A 22 19.25 -1.98 -8.78
CA LYS A 22 19.59 -3.13 -7.92
C LYS A 22 19.12 -2.93 -6.48
N GLU A 23 19.33 -1.75 -5.89
CA GLU A 23 18.88 -1.46 -4.52
C GLU A 23 17.36 -1.49 -4.39
N LEU A 24 16.65 -0.97 -5.38
CA LEU A 24 15.19 -1.04 -5.44
C LEU A 24 14.71 -2.49 -5.53
N LEU A 25 15.32 -3.31 -6.40
CA LEU A 25 14.99 -4.73 -6.53
C LEU A 25 15.26 -5.51 -5.23
N LYS A 26 16.36 -5.22 -4.52
CA LYS A 26 16.65 -5.82 -3.21
C LYS A 26 15.56 -5.49 -2.20
N LYS A 27 15.12 -4.23 -2.10
CA LYS A 27 14.03 -3.81 -1.22
C LYS A 27 12.74 -4.58 -1.53
N PHE A 28 12.37 -4.69 -2.81
CA PHE A 28 11.19 -5.47 -3.22
C PHE A 28 11.30 -6.95 -2.86
N GLN A 29 12.47 -7.57 -3.04
CA GLN A 29 12.68 -8.98 -2.68
C GLN A 29 12.57 -9.21 -1.16
N ILE A 30 13.14 -8.31 -0.35
CA ILE A 30 13.04 -8.38 1.11
C ILE A 30 11.58 -8.27 1.54
N LEU A 31 10.86 -7.27 1.02
CA LEU A 31 9.45 -7.05 1.36
C LEU A 31 8.58 -8.23 0.93
N ARG A 32 8.81 -8.80 -0.26
CA ARG A 32 8.10 -10.00 -0.72
C ARG A 32 8.36 -11.21 0.19
N ARG A 33 9.61 -11.43 0.61
CA ARG A 33 9.94 -12.52 1.55
C ARG A 33 9.28 -12.29 2.90
N PHE A 34 9.30 -11.05 3.38
CA PHE A 34 8.68 -10.66 4.64
C PHE A 34 7.16 -10.87 4.61
N THR A 35 6.45 -10.38 3.59
CA THR A 35 5.00 -10.57 3.48
C THR A 35 4.62 -12.03 3.31
N HIS A 36 5.42 -12.82 2.58
CA HIS A 36 5.20 -14.26 2.46
C HIS A 36 5.41 -15.00 3.79
N ALA A 37 6.45 -14.65 4.55
CA ALA A 37 6.71 -15.22 5.87
C ALA A 37 5.63 -14.81 6.90
N ALA A 38 5.16 -13.58 6.80
CA ALA A 38 4.13 -12.99 7.66
C ALA A 38 2.70 -13.17 7.10
N LYS A 39 2.45 -14.17 6.25
CA LYS A 39 1.14 -14.34 5.57
C LYS A 39 -0.05 -14.37 6.54
N ASP A 40 0.14 -14.93 7.74
CA ASP A 40 -0.91 -15.06 8.75
C ASP A 40 -1.19 -13.73 9.47
N HIS A 41 -0.41 -12.69 9.18
CA HIS A 41 -0.55 -11.32 9.67
C HIS A 41 -1.02 -10.36 8.56
N VAL A 42 -1.27 -10.85 7.35
CA VAL A 42 -1.66 -10.03 6.20
C VAL A 42 -3.17 -9.97 6.09
N VAL A 43 -3.73 -8.76 6.08
CA VAL A 43 -5.09 -8.45 5.64
C VAL A 43 -5.01 -7.76 4.29
N THR A 44 -5.85 -8.16 3.34
CA THR A 44 -5.92 -7.52 2.02
C THR A 44 -7.28 -6.91 1.76
N PHE A 45 -7.30 -5.75 1.12
CA PHE A 45 -8.53 -5.14 0.58
C PHE A 45 -8.36 -4.87 -0.91
N ASN A 46 -9.23 -5.50 -1.72
CA ASN A 46 -9.18 -5.36 -3.18
C ASN A 46 -10.12 -4.25 -3.64
N TRP A 47 -9.54 -3.17 -4.16
CA TRP A 47 -10.27 -2.13 -4.86
C TRP A 47 -10.32 -2.47 -6.34
N VAL A 48 -11.52 -2.60 -6.89
CA VAL A 48 -11.73 -2.92 -8.32
C VAL A 48 -11.51 -1.73 -9.26
N GLY A 49 -11.29 -0.52 -8.71
CA GLY A 49 -11.23 0.70 -9.51
C GLY A 49 -12.59 1.36 -9.67
N ALA A 50 -12.62 2.70 -9.58
CA ALA A 50 -13.85 3.46 -9.85
C ALA A 50 -14.32 3.32 -11.31
N SER A 51 -13.41 3.04 -12.25
CA SER A 51 -13.75 2.85 -13.67
C SER A 51 -14.60 1.61 -13.93
N GLN A 52 -14.48 0.58 -13.08
CA GLN A 52 -15.15 -0.71 -13.24
C GLN A 52 -16.42 -0.85 -12.40
N ALA A 53 -16.61 -0.03 -11.37
CA ALA A 53 -17.74 -0.12 -10.46
C ALA A 53 -18.78 0.98 -10.71
N ARG A 54 -20.00 0.60 -11.12
CA ARG A 54 -21.12 1.53 -11.29
C ARG A 54 -21.35 2.34 -10.01
N GLY A 55 -21.38 3.67 -10.13
CA GLY A 55 -21.66 4.58 -9.02
C GLY A 55 -20.46 4.91 -8.11
N ARG A 56 -19.28 4.31 -8.31
CA ARG A 56 -18.08 4.68 -7.55
C ARG A 56 -17.33 5.82 -8.23
N LYS A 57 -16.86 6.79 -7.46
CA LYS A 57 -16.05 7.92 -7.94
C LYS A 57 -14.65 7.85 -7.33
N PRO A 58 -13.59 8.17 -8.11
CA PRO A 58 -12.27 8.34 -7.54
C PRO A 58 -12.29 9.41 -6.45
N GLY A 59 -11.56 9.21 -5.36
CA GLY A 59 -11.56 10.16 -4.26
C GLY A 59 -10.96 9.60 -2.98
N MET A 60 -11.03 10.40 -1.92
CA MET A 60 -10.72 9.92 -0.57
C MET A 60 -11.89 9.08 -0.06
N HIS A 61 -11.59 7.86 0.38
CA HIS A 61 -12.55 6.96 1.00
C HIS A 61 -11.92 6.31 2.24
N ASN A 62 -12.77 5.88 3.15
CA ASN A 62 -12.39 5.12 4.31
C ASN A 62 -12.30 3.63 3.97
N ILE A 63 -11.15 3.03 4.24
CA ILE A 63 -11.00 1.59 4.45
C ILE A 63 -11.00 1.35 5.96
N VAL A 64 -11.85 0.45 6.42
CA VAL A 64 -12.02 0.15 7.84
C VAL A 64 -11.54 -1.27 8.11
N LEU A 65 -10.65 -1.42 9.10
CA LEU A 65 -10.21 -2.72 9.60
C LEU A 65 -10.86 -2.94 10.96
N ARG A 66 -11.53 -4.09 11.14
CA ARG A 66 -12.24 -4.45 12.38
C ARG A 66 -11.72 -5.76 12.93
N SER A 67 -11.34 -5.75 14.19
CA SER A 67 -10.98 -6.94 14.99
C SER A 67 -12.25 -7.71 15.37
N GLY A 68 -12.35 -8.97 14.96
CA GLY A 68 -13.44 -9.88 15.35
C GLY A 68 -13.44 -10.23 16.83
N THR A 69 -12.30 -10.07 17.51
CA THR A 69 -12.15 -10.25 18.96
C THR A 69 -12.30 -8.96 19.76
N GLY A 70 -12.45 -7.81 19.10
CA GLY A 70 -12.46 -6.49 19.75
C GLY A 70 -11.11 -6.05 20.35
N GLN A 71 -10.09 -6.90 20.32
CA GLN A 71 -8.75 -6.59 20.84
C GLN A 71 -8.06 -5.50 19.99
N PRO A 72 -7.31 -4.56 20.59
CA PRO A 72 -6.53 -3.57 19.85
C PRO A 72 -5.37 -4.17 19.04
N PHE A 73 -5.01 -3.52 17.93
CA PHE A 73 -3.91 -3.92 17.06
C PHE A 73 -3.30 -2.72 16.34
N SER A 74 -2.18 -2.96 15.65
CA SER A 74 -1.57 -1.97 14.77
C SER A 74 -1.23 -2.59 13.43
N VAL A 75 -1.27 -1.79 12.37
CA VAL A 75 -0.99 -2.22 11.00
C VAL A 75 0.04 -1.31 10.34
N LEU A 76 0.97 -1.93 9.62
CA LEU A 76 1.71 -1.26 8.55
C LEU A 76 0.82 -1.25 7.30
N VAL A 77 0.59 -0.08 6.75
CA VAL A 77 -0.30 0.17 5.61
C VAL A 77 0.53 0.29 4.34
N GLY A 78 0.15 -0.47 3.31
CA GLY A 78 0.74 -0.38 1.99
C GLY A 78 -0.20 -0.82 0.88
N PHE A 79 0.29 -0.79 -0.35
CA PHE A 79 -0.39 -1.38 -1.51
C PHE A 79 0.51 -2.38 -2.21
N GLU A 80 -0.11 -3.35 -2.89
CA GLU A 80 0.60 -4.25 -3.78
C GLU A 80 1.05 -3.47 -5.02
N LEU A 81 2.36 -3.37 -5.21
CA LEU A 81 2.95 -2.78 -6.39
C LEU A 81 3.43 -3.89 -7.32
N VAL A 82 2.92 -3.85 -8.56
CA VAL A 82 3.22 -4.82 -9.61
C VAL A 82 4.04 -4.15 -10.69
N LEU A 83 5.34 -4.46 -10.75
CA LEU A 83 6.26 -4.01 -11.80
C LEU A 83 6.69 -5.23 -12.63
N ARG A 84 6.08 -5.41 -13.81
CA ARG A 84 6.28 -6.58 -14.68
C ARG A 84 6.04 -7.89 -13.89
N SER A 85 7.09 -8.68 -13.68
CA SER A 85 7.07 -9.96 -12.95
C SER A 85 7.36 -9.82 -11.45
N PHE A 86 7.59 -8.60 -10.96
CA PHE A 86 7.83 -8.34 -9.54
C PHE A 86 6.55 -7.84 -8.88
N ARG A 87 6.16 -8.52 -7.80
CA ARG A 87 5.10 -8.11 -6.89
C ARG A 87 5.73 -7.86 -5.53
N GLY A 88 5.37 -6.74 -4.91
CA GLY A 88 5.84 -6.39 -3.59
C GLY A 88 4.87 -5.45 -2.88
N LEU A 89 5.13 -5.23 -1.60
CA LEU A 89 4.44 -4.23 -0.82
C LEU A 89 5.16 -2.89 -0.97
N ASP A 90 4.43 -1.81 -1.20
CA ASP A 90 4.92 -0.44 -1.02
C ASP A 90 4.29 0.14 0.25
N PRO A 91 4.99 0.09 1.41
CA PRO A 91 4.46 0.61 2.66
C PRO A 91 4.54 2.13 2.67
N TYR A 92 3.43 2.79 2.98
CA TYR A 92 3.34 4.25 3.00
C TYR A 92 2.76 4.82 4.29
N GLY A 93 2.32 3.96 5.23
CA GLY A 93 1.68 4.41 6.45
C GLY A 93 1.70 3.39 7.57
N PHE A 94 1.29 3.85 8.74
CA PHE A 94 1.09 3.05 9.94
C PHE A 94 -0.15 3.55 10.68
N ALA A 95 -1.04 2.64 11.07
CA ALA A 95 -2.24 2.97 11.82
C ALA A 95 -2.43 2.02 13.00
N GLN A 96 -2.97 2.57 14.09
CA GLN A 96 -3.30 1.84 15.29
C GLN A 96 -4.82 1.86 15.48
N SER A 97 -5.37 0.74 15.93
CA SER A 97 -6.79 0.65 16.23
C SER A 97 -7.12 1.40 17.52
N ASP A 98 -8.36 1.84 17.65
CA ASP A 98 -8.88 2.27 18.95
C ASP A 98 -9.07 1.08 19.92
N GLU A 99 -9.58 1.38 21.11
CA GLU A 99 -9.87 0.39 22.17
C GLU A 99 -10.92 -0.66 21.76
N ARG A 100 -11.70 -0.38 20.72
CA ARG A 100 -12.71 -1.30 20.16
C ARG A 100 -12.12 -2.23 19.10
N GLY A 101 -10.83 -2.09 18.79
CA GLY A 101 -10.19 -2.85 17.73
C GLY A 101 -10.65 -2.40 16.35
N VAL A 102 -10.87 -1.09 16.15
CA VAL A 102 -11.23 -0.51 14.84
C VAL A 102 -10.14 0.45 14.36
N VAL A 103 -9.67 0.26 13.13
CA VAL A 103 -8.84 1.21 12.38
C VAL A 103 -9.69 1.82 11.27
N VAL A 104 -9.76 3.14 11.20
CA VAL A 104 -10.41 3.85 10.08
C VAL A 104 -9.33 4.62 9.31
N LEU A 105 -9.10 4.21 8.07
CA LEU A 105 -8.06 4.74 7.20
C LEU A 105 -8.67 5.50 6.03
N ALA A 106 -8.50 6.83 6.01
CA ALA A 106 -8.82 7.63 4.85
C ALA A 106 -7.67 7.58 3.84
N THR A 107 -7.90 7.01 2.67
CA THR A 107 -6.92 6.93 1.57
C THR A 107 -7.57 7.16 0.22
N TYR A 108 -6.76 7.47 -0.79
CA TYR A 108 -7.27 7.74 -2.12
C TYR A 108 -7.55 6.43 -2.89
N LEU A 109 -8.80 6.22 -3.28
CA LEU A 109 -9.20 5.13 -4.16
C LEU A 109 -9.32 5.66 -5.59
N GLY A 110 -8.39 5.22 -6.44
CA GLY A 110 -8.24 5.68 -7.82
C GLY A 110 -9.20 5.05 -8.83
N ARG A 111 -8.93 5.35 -10.10
CA ARG A 111 -9.68 4.78 -11.23
C ARG A 111 -9.31 3.33 -11.49
N GLY A 112 -8.03 3.00 -11.35
CA GLY A 112 -7.48 1.67 -11.51
C GLY A 112 -7.76 0.74 -10.34
N ALA A 113 -7.75 -0.56 -10.61
CA ALA A 113 -7.79 -1.57 -9.57
C ALA A 113 -6.47 -1.59 -8.79
N CYS A 114 -6.54 -1.83 -7.48
CA CYS A 114 -5.38 -2.00 -6.63
C CYS A 114 -5.71 -2.87 -5.42
N THR A 115 -4.68 -3.48 -4.83
CA THR A 115 -4.80 -4.26 -3.61
C THR A 115 -4.09 -3.52 -2.49
N PHE A 116 -4.85 -3.11 -1.48
CA PHE A 116 -4.29 -2.62 -0.23
C PHE A 116 -3.89 -3.82 0.63
N VAL A 117 -2.76 -3.69 1.30
CA VAL A 117 -2.16 -4.72 2.13
C VAL A 117 -1.86 -4.12 3.49
N PHE A 118 -2.36 -4.76 4.53
CA PHE A 118 -2.19 -4.35 5.91
C PHE A 118 -1.48 -5.47 6.65
N LEU A 119 -0.29 -5.19 7.17
CA LEU A 119 0.47 -6.13 7.99
C LEU A 119 0.20 -5.83 9.45
N ALA A 120 -0.58 -6.69 10.10
CA ALA A 120 -0.92 -6.57 11.50
C ALA A 120 0.22 -7.03 12.41
N ASN A 121 0.37 -6.38 13.56
CA ASN A 121 1.33 -6.78 14.60
C ASN A 121 0.95 -8.08 15.33
N ARG A 122 -0.16 -8.70 14.95
CA ARG A 122 -0.69 -9.97 15.46
C ARG A 122 -1.37 -10.75 14.33
N GLY A 123 -1.81 -11.97 14.60
CA GLY A 123 -2.54 -12.78 13.62
C GLY A 123 -3.75 -12.03 13.05
N ALA A 124 -3.92 -12.10 11.73
CA ALA A 124 -4.93 -11.38 10.95
C ALA A 124 -6.23 -12.16 10.75
N GLY A 125 -6.32 -13.41 11.21
CA GLY A 125 -7.45 -14.29 10.95
C GLY A 125 -8.80 -13.77 11.46
N ASP A 126 -8.80 -12.85 12.43
CA ASP A 126 -10.00 -12.19 12.96
C ASP A 126 -10.20 -10.76 12.44
N ILE A 127 -9.29 -10.22 11.60
CA ILE A 127 -9.37 -8.84 11.13
C ILE A 127 -10.06 -8.77 9.77
N ILE A 128 -11.14 -8.00 9.69
CA ILE A 128 -11.93 -7.82 8.46
C ILE A 128 -11.72 -6.42 7.91
N ALA A 129 -11.39 -6.32 6.62
CA ALA A 129 -11.29 -5.06 5.90
C ALA A 129 -12.56 -4.77 5.07
N SER A 130 -13.09 -3.55 5.15
CA SER A 130 -14.24 -3.12 4.36
C SER A 130 -14.18 -1.64 3.96
N SER A 131 -15.04 -1.26 3.01
CA SER A 131 -15.25 0.13 2.57
C SER A 131 -16.70 0.27 2.07
N THR A 132 -17.65 0.15 2.98
CA THR A 132 -19.10 0.31 2.73
C THR A 132 -19.53 1.78 2.80
N PRO A 133 -20.78 2.13 2.44
CA PRO A 133 -21.31 3.48 2.67
C PRO A 133 -21.26 3.91 4.14
N ASP A 134 -21.57 3.00 5.07
CA ASP A 134 -21.52 3.30 6.51
C ASP A 134 -20.09 3.54 7.00
N ASP A 135 -19.10 2.83 6.42
CA ASP A 135 -17.68 3.05 6.71
C ASP A 135 -17.24 4.48 6.39
N GLN A 136 -17.88 5.14 5.41
CA GLN A 136 -17.54 6.51 5.00
C GLN A 136 -18.02 7.56 6.01
N LEU A 137 -18.94 7.20 6.92
CA LEU A 137 -19.44 8.09 7.96
C LEU A 137 -18.54 8.12 9.20
N LEU A 138 -17.59 7.16 9.30
CA LEU A 138 -16.68 7.08 10.43
C LEU A 138 -15.58 8.14 10.34
N PRO A 139 -15.18 8.77 11.46
CA PRO A 139 -14.04 9.67 11.48
C PRO A 139 -12.74 8.87 11.26
N PRO A 140 -11.86 9.29 10.34
CA PRO A 140 -10.61 8.60 10.11
C PRO A 140 -9.63 8.80 11.26
N GLY A 141 -9.05 7.70 11.77
CA GLY A 141 -7.96 7.75 12.74
C GLY A 141 -6.60 8.00 12.08
N ALA A 142 -6.48 7.66 10.79
CA ALA A 142 -5.32 7.98 9.97
C ALA A 142 -5.77 8.43 8.58
N ARG A 143 -5.09 9.44 8.04
CA ARG A 143 -5.32 9.98 6.70
C ARG A 143 -4.02 9.98 5.93
N TYR A 144 -4.03 9.39 4.74
CA TYR A 144 -2.91 9.39 3.83
C TYR A 144 -3.31 10.04 2.52
N ASP A 145 -2.56 11.06 2.15
CA ASP A 145 -2.76 11.75 0.90
C ASP A 145 -2.54 10.80 -0.30
N PRO A 146 -3.13 11.12 -1.47
CA PRO A 146 -3.01 10.27 -2.64
C PRO A 146 -1.55 9.98 -2.98
N HIS A 147 -1.20 8.69 -2.99
CA HIS A 147 0.08 8.30 -3.53
C HIS A 147 0.05 8.48 -5.05
N LYS A 148 1.15 8.92 -5.68
CA LYS A 148 1.18 9.19 -7.14
C LYS A 148 0.70 7.99 -7.96
N PHE A 149 0.96 6.77 -7.50
CA PHE A 149 0.51 5.56 -8.20
C PHE A 149 -1.01 5.30 -8.12
N GLN A 150 -1.72 5.94 -7.18
CA GLN A 150 -3.17 5.80 -7.02
C GLN A 150 -3.98 6.81 -7.84
N THR A 151 -3.34 7.85 -8.38
CA THR A 151 -4.02 8.90 -9.17
C THR A 151 -4.20 8.55 -10.65
N PHE A 152 -3.60 7.44 -11.10
CA PHE A 152 -3.71 6.95 -12.47
C PHE A 152 -4.94 6.05 -12.69
#